data_AF-A0A7K2YTG6-F1
#
_entry.id   AF-A0A7K2YTG6-F1
#
_cell.length_a   1.000
_cell.length_b   1.000
_cell.length_c   1.000
_cell.angle_alpha   90.00
_cell.angle_beta   90.00
_cell.angle_gamma   90.00
#
_symmetry.space_group_name_H-M   'P 1'
#
loop_
_entity.id
_entity.type
_entity.pdbx_description
1 polymer ?
#
loop_
_entity_poly.entity_id
_entity_poly.type
_entity_poly.pdbx_seq_one_letter_code
_entity_poly.pdbx_strand_id
1 'polypeptide(L)'
;MDDEHTSDPRRAECVIGFGGPEHATPAELRAELADDLRMDFEEEYQAALAEANANGDLRALADVLSRWQGELARRRVSDGETDLR
;
A
#
# COMPACT_ATOMS: atom_id res chain seq x y z
N MET A 1 2.51 10.00 41.39
CA MET A 1 1.89 10.58 40.18
C MET A 1 2.27 9.66 39.06
N ASP A 2 1.43 8.64 38.96
CA ASP A 2 1.24 7.72 37.85
C ASP A 2 1.08 8.51 36.56
N ASP A 3 1.77 8.10 35.50
CA ASP A 3 1.11 7.81 34.22
C ASP A 3 2.06 6.94 33.37
N GLU A 4 1.93 5.65 33.61
CA GLU A 4 2.42 4.59 32.74
C GLU A 4 1.57 4.62 31.46
N HIS A 5 2.03 5.32 30.42
CA HIS A 5 1.53 5.08 29.06
C HIS A 5 2.15 3.79 28.54
N THR A 6 1.61 2.67 29.00
CA THR A 6 1.77 1.35 28.39
C THR A 6 1.28 1.46 26.95
N SER A 7 2.22 1.71 26.02
CA SER A 7 1.99 1.50 24.59
C SER A 7 1.71 0.01 24.39
N ASP A 8 0.43 -0.34 24.27
CA ASP A 8 -0.02 -1.70 24.06
C ASP A 8 0.56 -2.25 22.74
N PRO A 9 1.38 -3.32 22.76
CA PRO A 9 2.10 -3.80 21.57
C PRO A 9 1.22 -4.64 20.62
N ARG A 10 -0.11 -4.68 20.79
CA ARG A 10 -1.00 -5.57 20.02
C ARG A 10 -1.90 -4.88 19.01
N ARG A 11 -1.82 -3.55 18.89
CA ARG A 11 -2.46 -2.87 17.77
C ARG A 11 -1.45 -2.82 16.63
N ALA A 12 -1.59 -3.75 15.68
CA ALA A 12 -1.10 -3.51 14.33
C ALA A 12 -1.93 -2.32 13.82
N GLU A 13 -1.50 -1.11 14.17
CA GLU A 13 -1.99 0.11 13.58
C GLU A 13 -1.62 -0.02 12.11
N CYS A 14 -2.58 -0.41 11.29
CA CYS A 14 -2.45 -0.37 9.85
C CYS A 14 -2.42 1.11 9.47
N VAL A 15 -1.24 1.72 9.64
CA VAL A 15 -0.99 3.09 9.25
C VAL A 15 -1.00 3.05 7.73
N ILE A 16 -2.10 3.52 7.14
CA ILE A 16 -2.09 3.87 5.72
C ILE A 16 -1.21 5.12 5.64
N GLY A 17 0.09 4.91 5.51
CA GLY A 17 1.03 5.98 5.18
C GLY A 17 0.62 6.56 3.83
N PHE A 18 0.70 7.88 3.70
CA PHE A 18 0.44 8.58 2.45
C PHE A 18 1.69 9.37 2.05
N GLY A 19 2.27 9.01 0.90
CA GLY A 19 3.35 9.74 0.26
C GLY A 19 4.74 9.31 0.76
N GLY A 20 5.51 8.69 -0.12
CA GLY A 20 6.89 8.30 0.16
C GLY A 20 7.31 7.01 -0.55
N PRO A 21 8.61 6.66 -0.49
CA PRO A 21 9.16 5.48 -1.17
C PRO A 21 8.52 4.15 -0.72
N GLU A 22 7.98 4.11 0.50
CA GLU A 22 7.39 2.92 1.14
C GLU A 22 5.85 2.94 1.14
N HIS A 23 5.23 4.09 0.82
CA HIS A 23 3.79 4.34 0.95
C HIS A 23 3.23 5.08 -0.27
N ALA A 24 3.51 4.52 -1.45
CA ALA A 24 3.06 5.10 -2.72
C ALA A 24 1.53 5.24 -2.75
N THR A 25 1.05 6.43 -3.08
CA THR A 25 -0.38 6.68 -3.26
C THR A 25 -0.94 5.90 -4.44
N PRO A 26 -2.26 5.71 -4.53
CA PRO A 26 -2.88 5.09 -5.72
C PRO A 26 -2.55 5.81 -7.02
N ALA A 27 -2.28 7.12 -6.98
CA ALA A 27 -1.87 7.89 -8.16
C ALA A 27 -0.42 7.56 -8.56
N GLU A 28 0.49 7.45 -7.60
CA GLU A 28 1.89 7.04 -7.82
C GLU A 28 1.97 5.60 -8.34
N LEU A 29 1.17 4.68 -7.78
CA LEU A 29 1.05 3.30 -8.28
C LEU A 29 0.64 3.29 -9.76
N ARG A 30 -0.37 4.09 -10.16
CA ARG A 30 -0.75 4.18 -11.58
C ARG A 30 0.37 4.78 -12.45
N ALA A 31 1.08 5.79 -11.95
CA ALA A 31 2.12 6.47 -12.72
C ALA A 31 3.34 5.57 -12.96
N GLU A 32 3.74 4.76 -11.97
CA GLU A 32 5.00 4.01 -12.00
C GLU A 32 4.82 2.53 -12.39
N LEU A 33 3.64 1.94 -12.21
CA LEU A 33 3.40 0.57 -12.68
C LEU A 33 3.38 0.52 -14.22
N ALA A 34 4.06 -0.49 -14.76
CA ALA A 34 3.94 -0.90 -16.16
C ALA A 34 2.48 -1.23 -16.51
N ASP A 35 2.12 -1.07 -17.78
CA ASP A 35 0.72 -1.12 -18.25
C ASP A 35 -0.03 -2.40 -17.84
N ASP A 36 0.57 -3.57 -18.05
CA ASP A 36 0.03 -4.87 -17.63
C ASP A 36 -0.30 -4.92 -16.13
N LEU A 37 0.59 -4.39 -15.29
CA LEU A 37 0.42 -4.42 -13.84
C LEU A 37 -0.47 -3.30 -13.32
N ARG A 38 -0.55 -2.19 -14.05
CA ARG A 38 -1.51 -1.13 -13.78
C ARG A 38 -2.93 -1.66 -13.96
N MET A 39 -3.17 -2.42 -15.03
CA MET A 39 -4.48 -3.03 -15.29
C MET A 39 -4.89 -3.98 -14.16
N ASP A 40 -3.98 -4.84 -13.72
CA ASP A 40 -4.18 -5.79 -12.61
C ASP A 40 -4.46 -5.04 -11.28
N PHE A 41 -3.67 -3.99 -10.99
CA PHE A 41 -3.90 -3.10 -9.86
C PHE A 41 -5.28 -2.43 -9.91
N GLU A 42 -5.69 -1.91 -11.06
CA GLU A 42 -6.97 -1.21 -11.19
C GLU A 42 -8.16 -2.16 -11.01
N GLU A 43 -8.07 -3.39 -11.50
CA GLU A 43 -9.08 -4.42 -11.26
C GLU A 43 -9.21 -4.74 -9.76
N GLU A 44 -8.11 -5.08 -9.09
CA GLU A 44 -8.11 -5.40 -7.66
C GLU A 44 -8.56 -4.19 -6.80
N TYR A 45 -8.13 -2.98 -7.16
CA TYR A 45 -8.50 -1.75 -6.46
C TYR A 45 -10.00 -1.46 -6.58
N GLN A 46 -10.59 -1.60 -7.77
CA GLN A 46 -12.03 -1.38 -7.96
C GLN A 46 -12.86 -2.45 -7.25
N ALA A 47 -12.43 -3.71 -7.27
CA ALA A 47 -13.09 -4.80 -6.55
C ALA A 47 -13.10 -4.54 -5.03
N ALA A 48 -11.95 -4.18 -4.46
CA ALA A 48 -11.83 -3.86 -3.04
C ALA A 48 -12.60 -2.59 -2.66
N LEU A 49 -12.64 -1.58 -3.54
CA LEU A 49 -13.44 -0.38 -3.33
C LEU A 49 -14.95 -0.69 -3.35
N ALA A 50 -15.41 -1.56 -4.24
CA ALA A 50 -16.81 -2.00 -4.29
C ALA A 50 -17.19 -2.77 -3.01
N GLU A 51 -16.32 -3.69 -2.57
CA GLU A 51 -16.52 -4.44 -1.32
C GLU A 51 -16.54 -3.52 -0.09
N ALA A 52 -15.62 -2.55 -0.04
CA ALA A 52 -15.57 -1.58 1.05
C ALA A 52 -16.81 -0.69 1.10
N ASN A 53 -17.33 -0.27 -0.06
CA ASN A 53 -18.59 0.48 -0.11
C ASN A 53 -19.79 -0.38 0.29
N ALA A 54 -19.80 -1.66 -0.06
CA ALA A 54 -20.89 -2.57 0.27
C ALA A 54 -20.93 -2.93 1.77
N ASN A 55 -19.76 -3.14 2.38
CA ASN A 55 -19.63 -3.62 3.75
C ASN A 55 -19.29 -2.50 4.77
N GLY A 56 -18.96 -1.30 4.29
CA GLY A 56 -18.48 -0.20 5.13
C GLY A 56 -17.10 -0.44 5.75
N ASP A 57 -16.32 -1.37 5.19
CA ASP A 57 -15.04 -1.83 5.73
C ASP A 57 -13.90 -1.58 4.75
N LEU A 58 -12.92 -0.77 5.15
CA LEU A 58 -11.78 -0.39 4.29
C LEU A 58 -10.63 -1.40 4.33
N ARG A 59 -10.76 -2.52 5.03
CA ARG A 59 -9.65 -3.45 5.25
C ARG A 59 -9.21 -4.12 3.95
N ALA A 60 -10.16 -4.51 3.11
CA ALA A 60 -9.87 -5.07 1.79
C ALA A 60 -9.09 -4.07 0.92
N LEU A 61 -9.48 -2.79 0.96
CA LEU A 61 -8.80 -1.73 0.22
C LEU A 61 -7.37 -1.49 0.75
N ALA A 62 -7.19 -1.50 2.08
CA ALA A 62 -5.88 -1.35 2.69
C ALA A 62 -4.93 -2.52 2.36
N ASP A 63 -5.45 -3.75 2.32
CA ASP A 63 -4.68 -4.95 1.97
C ASP A 63 -4.17 -4.90 0.53
N VAL A 64 -5.07 -4.57 -0.43
CA VAL A 64 -4.70 -4.37 -1.84
C VAL A 64 -3.63 -3.30 -1.95
N LEU A 65 -3.83 -2.12 -1.34
CA LEU A 65 -2.84 -1.05 -1.41
C LEU A 65 -1.48 -1.46 -0.82
N SER A 66 -1.46 -2.14 0.32
CA SER A 66 -0.21 -2.58 0.96
C SER A 66 0.58 -3.54 0.08
N ARG A 67 -0.11 -4.51 -0.57
CA ARG A 67 0.52 -5.44 -1.51
C ARG A 67 1.15 -4.72 -2.69
N TRP A 68 0.42 -3.80 -3.31
CA TRP A 68 0.89 -3.07 -4.49
C TRP A 68 1.99 -2.05 -4.17
N GLN A 69 1.92 -1.40 -3.01
CA GLN A 69 3.01 -0.57 -2.50
C GLN A 69 4.30 -1.39 -2.30
N GLY A 70 4.19 -2.59 -1.72
CA GLY A 70 5.31 -3.51 -1.56
C GLY A 70 5.87 -4.04 -2.89
N GLU A 71 5.02 -4.27 -3.89
CA GLU A 71 5.48 -4.62 -5.25
C GLU A 71 6.24 -3.46 -5.90
N LEU A 72 5.70 -2.23 -5.84
CA LEU A 72 6.39 -1.07 -6.38
C LEU A 72 7.73 -0.81 -5.67
N ALA A 73 7.79 -0.95 -4.35
CA ALA A 73 9.03 -0.82 -3.58
C ALA A 73 10.09 -1.86 -4.00
N ARG A 74 9.70 -3.14 -4.19
CA ARG A 74 10.62 -4.19 -4.68
C ARG A 74 11.17 -3.86 -6.08
N ARG A 75 10.33 -3.30 -6.95
CA ARG A 75 10.74 -2.90 -8.30
C ARG A 75 11.69 -1.72 -8.30
N ARG A 76 11.46 -0.71 -7.45
CA ARG A 76 12.38 0.43 -7.28
C ARG A 76 13.78 -0.02 -6.82
N VAL A 77 13.86 -1.02 -5.94
CA VAL A 77 15.15 -1.60 -5.52
C VAL A 77 15.82 -2.36 -6.67
N SER A 78 15.06 -3.20 -7.38
CA SER A 78 15.57 -4.00 -8.51
C SER A 78 16.07 -3.14 -9.68
N ASP A 79 15.39 -2.02 -9.95
CA ASP A 79 15.77 -1.06 -11.00
C ASP A 79 17.01 -0.24 -10.57
N GLY A 80 17.06 0.18 -9.30
CA GLY A 80 18.21 0.91 -8.74
C GLY A 80 19.50 0.11 -8.65
N GLU A 81 19.43 -1.22 -8.51
CA GLU A 81 20.61 -2.11 -8.54
C GLU A 81 21.23 -2.25 -9.94
N THR A 82 20.51 -1.86 -11.00
CA THR A 82 20.99 -1.96 -12.39
C THR A 82 21.91 -0.79 -12.79
N ASP A 83 21.91 0.32 -12.04
CA ASP A 83 22.71 1.52 -12.34
C ASP A 83 24.15 1.50 -11.80
N LEU A 84 24.59 0.41 -11.16
CA LEU A 84 25.95 0.26 -10.62
C LEU A 84 26.77 -0.82 -11.33
N ARG A 85 27.04 -0.67 -12.63
CA ARG A 85 28.04 -1.50 -13.33
C ARG A 85 28.84 -0.76 -14.39
#